data_AF-A0ABD2MGS5-F1
#
_entry.id   AF-A0ABD2MGS5-F1
#
_cell.length_a   1.000
_cell.length_b   1.000
_cell.length_c   1.000
_cell.angle_alpha   90.00
_cell.angle_beta   90.00
_cell.angle_gamma   90.00
#
_symmetry.space_group_name_H-M   'P 1'
#
loop_
_entity.id
_entity.type
_entity.pdbx_description
1 polymer ?
#
loop_
_entity_poly.entity_id
_entity_poly.type
_entity_poly.pdbx_seq_one_letter_code
_entity_poly.pdbx_strand_id
1 'polypeptide(L)'
;MKAALYAKNKLEQFEMVGDHHGYGTRNTITISYPLHRSALYEASPKYVASNVYNRLPKNLRQIDDPKSFKKALKSFLYEKAYYSVDEL
;
A
#
# COMPACT_ATOMS: atom_id res chain seq x y z
N MET A 1 2.87 8.71 -4.59
CA MET A 1 1.90 9.14 -3.55
C MET A 1 0.44 8.85 -3.89
N LYS A 2 -0.07 9.23 -5.07
CA LYS A 2 -1.50 9.10 -5.43
C LYS A 2 -2.04 7.65 -5.36
N ALA A 3 -1.24 6.66 -5.76
CA ALA A 3 -1.62 5.23 -5.71
C ALA A 3 -1.85 4.72 -4.28
N ALA A 4 -0.99 5.07 -3.32
CA ALA A 4 -1.15 4.67 -1.91
C ALA A 4 -2.37 5.33 -1.26
N LEU A 5 -2.63 6.60 -1.59
CA LEU A 5 -3.83 7.31 -1.11
C LEU A 5 -5.11 6.73 -1.72
N TYR A 6 -5.07 6.33 -2.98
CA TYR A 6 -6.17 5.63 -3.65
C TYR A 6 -6.49 4.30 -2.97
N ALA A 7 -5.46 3.50 -2.63
CA ALA A 7 -5.63 2.26 -1.88
C ALA A 7 -6.30 2.52 -0.52
N LYS A 8 -5.83 3.51 0.25
CA LYS A 8 -6.39 3.85 1.57
C LYS A 8 -7.85 4.31 1.49
N ASN A 9 -8.19 5.16 0.52
CA ASN A 9 -9.55 5.68 0.36
C ASN A 9 -10.56 4.65 -0.15
N LYS A 10 -10.08 3.55 -0.76
CA LYS A 10 -10.94 2.50 -1.33
C LYS A 10 -10.68 1.14 -0.70
N LEU A 11 -10.23 1.11 0.56
CA LEU A 11 -9.93 -0.14 1.27
C LEU A 11 -11.10 -1.14 1.24
N GLU A 12 -12.35 -0.66 1.30
CA GLU A 12 -13.57 -1.48 1.24
C GLU A 12 -13.78 -2.20 -0.10
N GLN A 13 -13.10 -1.78 -1.17
CA GLN A 13 -13.18 -2.40 -2.50
C GLN A 13 -12.09 -3.46 -2.72
N PHE A 14 -11.22 -3.68 -1.75
CA PHE A 14 -10.14 -4.65 -1.79
C PHE A 14 -10.42 -5.77 -0.80
N GLU A 15 -10.14 -7.01 -1.21
CA GLU A 15 -10.17 -8.15 -0.30
C GLU A 15 -8.93 -8.10 0.60
N MET A 16 -9.09 -8.17 1.92
CA MET A 16 -7.95 -8.25 2.84
C MET A 16 -7.59 -9.70 3.11
N VAL A 17 -6.30 -9.98 3.31
CA VAL A 17 -5.86 -11.34 3.69
C VAL A 17 -6.48 -11.78 5.02
N GLY A 18 -6.83 -10.83 5.90
CA GLY A 18 -7.55 -11.10 7.15
C GLY A 18 -8.97 -11.63 6.95
N ASP A 19 -9.65 -11.30 5.85
CA ASP A 19 -11.03 -11.74 5.62
C ASP A 19 -11.12 -13.24 5.28
N HIS A 20 -10.04 -13.83 4.78
CA HIS A 20 -10.01 -15.25 4.41
C HIS A 20 -9.81 -16.18 5.61
N HIS A 21 -9.37 -15.66 6.78
CA HIS A 21 -9.00 -16.48 7.94
C HIS A 21 -9.64 -15.92 9.21
N GLY A 22 -10.47 -16.73 9.89
CA GLY A 22 -11.13 -16.36 11.15
C GLY A 22 -10.20 -16.18 12.37
N TYR A 23 -8.88 -16.25 12.17
CA TYR A 23 -7.88 -16.01 13.20
C TYR A 23 -6.83 -15.00 12.71
N GLY A 24 -6.41 -14.11 13.61
CA GLY A 24 -5.53 -13.00 13.29
C GLY A 24 -4.13 -13.45 12.89
N THR A 25 -3.85 -13.57 11.59
CA THR A 25 -2.50 -13.82 11.09
C THR A 25 -1.68 -12.52 11.04
N ARG A 26 -0.35 -12.62 11.04
CA ARG A 26 0.57 -11.47 11.01
C ARG A 26 0.35 -10.50 9.83
N ASN A 27 -0.40 -10.89 8.80
CA ASN A 27 -0.66 -10.14 7.57
C ASN A 27 -2.12 -9.69 7.39
N THR A 28 -2.95 -9.71 8.43
CA THR A 28 -4.38 -9.33 8.34
C THR A 28 -4.65 -7.99 7.64
N ILE A 29 -3.78 -7.00 7.83
CA ILE A 29 -3.91 -5.63 7.27
C ILE A 29 -3.21 -5.51 5.89
N THR A 30 -3.17 -6.59 5.12
CA THR A 30 -2.52 -6.65 3.80
C THR A 30 -3.59 -6.88 2.76
N ILE A 31 -3.55 -6.12 1.67
CA ILE A 31 -4.48 -6.30 0.56
C ILE A 31 -4.13 -7.62 -0.15
N SER A 32 -5.11 -8.51 -0.24
CA SER A 32 -5.02 -9.71 -1.04
C SER A 32 -5.07 -9.32 -2.51
N TYR A 33 -4.16 -9.84 -3.32
CA TYR A 33 -4.24 -9.73 -4.76
C TYR A 33 -3.75 -11.05 -5.38
N PRO A 34 -4.32 -11.48 -6.52
CA PRO A 34 -3.99 -12.79 -7.06
C PRO A 34 -2.59 -12.79 -7.67
N LEU A 35 -1.95 -13.95 -7.66
CA LEU A 35 -0.63 -14.12 -8.27
C LEU A 35 -0.80 -14.23 -9.79
N HIS A 36 -0.51 -13.15 -10.51
CA HIS A 36 -0.64 -13.11 -11.97
C HIS A 36 0.72 -13.23 -12.67
N ARG A 37 0.72 -13.81 -13.87
CA ARG A 37 1.93 -14.00 -14.70
C ARG A 37 2.03 -13.02 -15.87
N SER A 38 1.02 -12.16 -16.07
CA SER A 38 0.95 -11.26 -17.22
C SER A 38 1.32 -9.83 -16.84
N ALA A 39 2.24 -9.24 -17.62
CA ALA A 39 2.69 -7.85 -17.44
C ALA A 39 1.54 -6.82 -17.55
N LEU A 40 0.50 -7.14 -18.32
CA LEU A 40 -0.71 -6.32 -18.42
C LEU A 40 -1.46 -6.20 -17.09
N TYR A 41 -1.44 -7.26 -16.27
CA TYR A 41 -2.07 -7.22 -14.95
C TYR A 41 -1.23 -6.40 -13.96
N GLU A 42 0.10 -6.49 -14.08
CA GLU A 42 1.02 -5.69 -13.25
C GLU A 42 0.89 -4.18 -13.50
N ALA A 43 0.55 -3.78 -14.73
CA ALA A 43 0.28 -2.40 -15.09
C ALA A 43 -1.07 -1.87 -14.57
N SER A 44 -1.94 -2.73 -14.04
CA SER A 44 -3.25 -2.31 -13.55
C SER A 44 -3.12 -1.35 -12.36
N PRO A 45 -3.85 -0.21 -12.37
CA PRO A 45 -3.81 0.74 -11.26
C PRO A 45 -4.18 0.12 -9.90
N LYS A 46 -5.06 -0.89 -9.90
CA LYS A 46 -5.43 -1.63 -8.68
C LYS A 46 -4.23 -2.43 -8.16
N TYR A 47 -3.55 -3.16 -9.04
CA TYR A 47 -2.38 -3.96 -8.67
C TYR A 47 -1.24 -3.08 -8.14
N VAL A 48 -0.93 -1.99 -8.85
CA VAL A 48 0.10 -1.04 -8.42
C VAL A 48 -0.25 -0.41 -7.07
N ALA A 49 -1.51 -0.02 -6.86
CA ALA A 49 -1.97 0.54 -5.60
C ALA A 49 -1.85 -0.46 -4.43
N SER A 50 -2.29 -1.71 -4.63
CA SER A 50 -2.19 -2.78 -3.63
C SER A 50 -0.73 -3.13 -3.31
N ASN A 51 0.12 -3.25 -4.33
CA ASN A 51 1.54 -3.54 -4.15
C ASN A 51 2.25 -2.42 -3.38
N VAL A 52 2.01 -1.16 -3.74
CA VAL A 52 2.57 -0.01 -3.03
C VAL A 52 2.08 0.02 -1.57
N TYR A 53 0.79 -0.21 -1.32
CA TYR A 53 0.23 -0.23 0.04
C TYR A 53 0.82 -1.35 0.89
N ASN A 54 0.96 -2.56 0.34
CA ASN A 54 1.49 -3.72 1.06
C ASN A 54 2.97 -3.57 1.43
N ARG A 55 3.74 -2.82 0.64
CA ARG A 55 5.14 -2.49 0.95
C ARG A 55 5.30 -1.44 2.05
N LEU A 56 4.21 -0.78 2.48
CA LEU A 56 4.28 0.19 3.57
C LEU A 56 4.44 -0.49 4.93
N PRO A 57 5.20 0.12 5.85
CA PRO A 57 5.29 -0.35 7.23
C PRO A 57 3.92 -0.36 7.90
N LYS A 58 3.71 -1.31 8.81
CA LYS A 58 2.43 -1.50 9.52
C LYS A 58 1.94 -0.23 10.22
N ASN A 59 2.87 0.53 10.80
CA ASN A 59 2.59 1.80 11.50
C ASN A 59 1.89 2.83 10.60
N LEU A 60 2.20 2.84 9.29
CA LEU A 60 1.53 3.73 8.33
C LEU A 60 0.17 3.18 7.91
N ARG A 61 0.04 1.86 7.75
CA ARG A 61 -1.22 1.21 7.34
C ARG A 61 -2.33 1.36 8.39
N GLN A 62 -1.96 1.37 9.66
CA GLN A 62 -2.88 1.52 10.80
C GLN A 62 -3.41 2.96 11.00
N ILE A 63 -2.94 3.94 10.23
CA ILE A 63 -3.47 5.30 10.31
C ILE A 63 -4.79 5.35 9.55
N ASP A 64 -5.91 5.54 10.24
CA ASP A 64 -7.24 5.62 9.63
C ASP A 64 -7.53 6.98 8.98
N ASP A 65 -7.09 8.08 9.61
CA ASP A 65 -7.30 9.42 9.07
C ASP A 65 -6.48 9.65 7.77
N PRO A 66 -7.13 9.91 6.61
CA PRO A 66 -6.43 10.06 5.34
C PRO A 66 -5.45 11.24 5.30
N LYS A 67 -5.71 12.32 6.05
CA LYS A 67 -4.82 13.49 6.11
C LYS A 67 -3.53 13.16 6.87
N SER A 68 -3.67 12.50 8.01
CA SER A 68 -2.56 12.00 8.83
C SER A 68 -1.77 10.94 8.09
N PHE A 69 -2.44 10.03 7.40
CA PHE A 69 -1.80 9.02 6.54
C PHE A 69 -0.95 9.68 5.44
N LYS A 70 -1.50 10.67 4.73
CA LYS A 70 -0.76 11.41 3.70
C LYS A 70 0.47 12.11 4.28
N LYS A 71 0.37 12.73 5.45
CA LYS A 71 1.50 13.40 6.13
C LYS A 71 2.59 12.40 6.50
N ALA A 72 2.22 11.30 7.15
CA ALA A 72 3.15 10.27 7.57
C ALA A 72 3.80 9.56 6.38
N LEU A 73 3.03 9.28 5.32
CA LEU A 73 3.54 8.76 4.05
C LEU A 73 4.53 9.73 3.40
N LYS A 74 4.30 11.05 3.47
CA LYS A 74 5.25 12.05 2.96
C LYS A 74 6.57 11.97 3.70
N SER A 75 6.51 11.94 5.03
CA SER A 75 7.69 11.86 5.88
C SER A 75 8.48 10.58 5.59
N PHE A 76 7.79 9.44 5.52
CA PHE A 76 8.39 8.14 5.24
C PHE A 76 9.06 8.11 3.85
N LEU A 77 8.38 8.61 2.83
CA LEU A 77 8.95 8.66 1.48
C LEU A 77 10.12 9.64 1.39
N TYR A 78 10.11 10.73 2.14
CA TYR A 78 11.23 11.67 2.19
C TYR A 78 12.46 11.04 2.86
N GLU A 79 12.27 10.30 3.95
CA GLU A 79 13.34 9.59 4.65
C GLU A 79 13.91 8.42 3.83
N LYS A 80 13.07 7.72 3.06
CA LYS A 80 13.44 6.59 2.18
C LYS A 80 13.89 7.01 0.78
N ALA A 81 13.62 8.24 0.35
CA ALA A 81 14.06 8.75 -0.95
C ALA A 81 15.54 9.11 -0.86
N TYR A 82 16.40 8.10 -0.97
CA TYR A 82 17.83 8.26 -1.22
C TYR A 82 18.11 8.69 -2.67
N TYR A 83 17.32 9.60 -3.23
CA TYR A 83 17.78 10.29 -4.42
C TYR A 83 18.86 11.26 -3.94
N SER A 84 20.10 10.77 -4.03
CA SER A 84 21.27 11.60 -3.85
C SER A 84 21.17 12.75 -4.83
N VAL A 85 21.59 13.93 -4.41
CA VAL A 85 21.65 15.15 -5.24
C VAL A 85 22.61 14.97 -6.45
N ASP A 86 23.30 13.83 -6.52
CA ASP A 86 24.29 13.42 -7.52
C ASP A 86 23.68 12.86 -8.84
N GLU A 87 22.38 12.55 -8.90
CA GLU A 87 21.72 12.07 -10.13
C GLU A 87 21.05 13.22 -10.92
N LEU A 88 21.78 14.33 -11.12
CA LEU A 88 21.36 15.48 -11.93
C LEU A 88 22.07 15.53 -13.28
#